data_AF-A0A1X7E0P1-F1
#
_entry.id   AF-A0A1X7E0P1-F1
#
_cell.length_a   1.000
_cell.length_b   1.000
_cell.length_c   1.000
_cell.angle_alpha   90.00
_cell.angle_beta   90.00
_cell.angle_gamma   90.00
#
_symmetry.space_group_name_H-M   'P 1'
#
loop_
_entity.id
_entity.type
_entity.pdbx_description
1 polymer ?
#
loop_
_entity_poly.entity_id
_entity_poly.type
_entity_poly.pdbx_seq_one_letter_code
_entity_poly.pdbx_strand_id
1 'polypeptide(L)'
;MKLESSKRKKVIILLSPIIVILLGFITATGFSRFIDGWAWIPLAIVYWSSLGFCIVYFKENKQVKDWLKKPENSILPIILSLLLGMFPLSILIINYKLFDSIVLIVLWILFALINPWFEELYWRGVLLDAAIEWFPKWMSILYTTILFVLSHPLMWGVFSIASTSYHLYIYLMVMGIVWSLTYFKTKSLRWVILSHFIVDVGNLTVLTFLNIYVPPIM
;
A
#
# COMPACT_ATOMS: atom_id res chain seq x y z
N MET A 1 -13.37 29.91 14.45
CA MET A 1 -13.19 28.62 15.17
C MET A 1 -13.37 27.36 14.30
N LYS A 2 -14.50 27.12 13.61
CA LYS A 2 -14.68 25.91 12.76
C LYS A 2 -13.68 25.77 11.59
N LEU A 3 -13.31 26.89 10.94
CA LEU A 3 -12.36 26.91 9.81
C LEU A 3 -10.92 26.56 10.20
N GLU A 4 -10.44 26.98 11.38
CA GLU A 4 -9.08 26.65 11.85
C GLU A 4 -8.95 25.19 12.28
N SER A 5 -9.99 24.62 12.88
CA SER A 5 -10.06 23.20 13.23
C SER A 5 -9.90 22.31 11.99
N SER A 6 -10.51 22.69 10.86
CA SER A 6 -10.39 21.99 9.59
C SER A 6 -8.97 22.04 9.01
N LYS A 7 -8.31 23.22 9.00
CA LYS A 7 -6.93 23.35 8.50
C LYS A 7 -5.93 22.55 9.32
N ARG A 8 -6.02 22.61 10.66
CA ARG A 8 -5.14 21.82 11.54
C ARG A 8 -5.32 20.33 11.33
N LYS A 9 -6.57 19.85 11.22
CA LYS A 9 -6.86 18.44 10.94
C LYS A 9 -6.22 17.97 9.63
N LYS A 10 -6.29 18.79 8.58
CA LYS A 10 -5.71 18.49 7.26
C LYS A 10 -4.18 18.44 7.29
N VAL A 11 -3.53 19.35 8.00
CA VAL A 11 -2.08 19.30 8.21
C VAL A 11 -1.69 18.01 8.93
N ILE A 12 -2.46 17.58 9.94
CA ILE A 12 -2.21 16.30 10.62
C ILE A 12 -2.34 15.12 9.65
N ILE A 13 -3.33 15.12 8.74
CA ILE A 13 -3.46 14.07 7.71
C ILE A 13 -2.21 14.04 6.83
N LEU A 14 -1.73 15.19 6.37
CA LEU A 14 -0.51 15.26 5.55
C LEU A 14 0.74 14.81 6.33
N LEU A 15 0.83 15.04 7.64
CA LEU A 15 1.96 14.55 8.43
C LEU A 15 1.82 13.09 8.86
N SER A 16 0.62 12.52 8.81
CA SER A 16 0.36 11.15 9.29
C SER A 16 1.19 10.05 8.62
N PRO A 17 1.54 10.09 7.31
CA PRO A 17 2.39 9.06 6.71
C PRO A 17 3.77 8.99 7.36
N ILE A 18 4.34 10.14 7.75
CA ILE A 18 5.66 10.19 8.40
C ILE A 18 5.61 9.47 9.75
N ILE A 19 4.54 9.69 10.51
CA ILE A 19 4.32 9.04 11.81
C ILE A 19 4.11 7.53 11.61
N VAL A 20 3.25 7.14 10.66
CA VAL A 20 2.98 5.73 10.35
C VAL A 20 4.27 5.01 9.93
N ILE A 21 5.07 5.62 9.04
CA ILE A 21 6.35 5.06 8.59
C ILE A 21 7.33 4.95 9.76
N LEU A 22 7.42 5.97 10.62
CA LEU A 22 8.31 5.93 11.78
C LEU A 22 7.92 4.81 12.76
N LEU A 23 6.64 4.67 13.07
CA LEU A 23 6.14 3.58 13.92
C LEU A 23 6.41 2.21 13.29
N GLY A 24 6.19 2.09 11.97
CA GLY A 24 6.53 0.91 11.21
C GLY A 24 8.01 0.57 11.27
N PHE A 25 8.89 1.53 11.00
CA PHE A 25 10.35 1.37 11.05
C PHE A 25 10.84 0.93 12.43
N ILE A 26 10.35 1.56 13.50
CA ILE A 26 10.68 1.20 14.89
C ILE A 26 10.23 -0.23 15.18
N THR A 27 9.01 -0.59 14.77
CA THR A 27 8.46 -1.95 14.95
C THR A 27 9.30 -2.97 14.19
N ALA A 28 9.57 -2.71 12.91
CA ALA A 28 10.34 -3.59 12.05
C ALA A 28 11.75 -3.81 12.61
N THR A 29 12.44 -2.74 12.98
CA THR A 29 13.82 -2.79 13.54
C THR A 29 13.85 -3.47 14.90
N GLY A 30 12.84 -3.24 15.73
CA GLY A 30 12.71 -3.88 17.04
C GLY A 30 12.53 -5.39 16.91
N PHE A 31 11.51 -5.82 16.16
CA PHE A 31 11.17 -7.23 16.03
C PHE A 31 12.13 -8.02 15.13
N SER A 32 12.71 -7.42 14.09
CA SER A 32 13.62 -8.14 13.19
C SER A 32 14.86 -8.67 13.90
N ARG A 33 15.30 -8.01 14.97
CA ARG A 33 16.41 -8.48 15.82
C ARG A 33 16.10 -9.76 16.60
N PHE A 34 14.82 -10.10 16.77
CA PHE A 34 14.38 -11.24 17.58
C PHE A 34 13.80 -12.37 16.74
N ILE A 35 13.12 -12.06 15.64
CA ILE A 35 12.36 -13.02 14.83
C ILE A 35 12.63 -12.89 13.32
N ASP A 36 13.69 -12.17 12.93
CA ASP A 36 14.13 -12.00 11.53
C ASP A 36 12.98 -11.56 10.60
N GLY A 37 12.78 -12.27 9.48
CA GLY A 37 11.73 -11.99 8.51
C GLY A 37 10.32 -12.06 9.09
N TRP A 38 10.08 -12.83 10.17
CA TRP A 38 8.77 -12.91 10.83
C TRP A 38 8.34 -11.60 11.49
N ALA A 39 9.24 -10.60 11.59
CA ALA A 39 8.91 -9.24 11.97
C ALA A 39 7.84 -8.60 11.08
N TRP A 40 7.56 -9.16 9.90
CA TRP A 40 6.44 -8.74 9.06
C TRP A 40 5.08 -8.82 9.77
N ILE A 41 4.85 -9.79 10.67
CA ILE A 41 3.57 -9.94 11.38
C ILE A 41 3.32 -8.76 12.33
N PRO A 42 4.20 -8.48 13.33
CA PRO A 42 3.99 -7.34 14.22
C PRO A 42 4.00 -6.01 13.45
N LEU A 43 4.84 -5.88 12.40
CA LEU A 43 4.82 -4.72 11.52
C LEU A 43 3.45 -4.54 10.85
N ALA A 44 2.89 -5.58 10.24
CA ALA A 44 1.59 -5.53 9.57
C ALA A 44 0.47 -5.12 10.55
N ILE A 45 0.48 -5.68 11.76
CA ILE A 45 -0.51 -5.32 12.80
C ILE A 45 -0.41 -3.84 13.15
N VAL A 46 0.78 -3.32 13.43
CA VAL A 46 0.99 -1.90 13.78
C VAL A 46 0.62 -1.00 12.60
N TYR A 47 1.05 -1.37 11.40
CA TYR A 47 0.80 -0.61 10.19
C TYR A 47 -0.70 -0.54 9.87
N TRP A 48 -1.38 -1.67 9.74
CA TRP A 48 -2.81 -1.72 9.46
C TRP A 48 -3.63 -1.05 10.56
N SER A 49 -3.25 -1.19 11.83
CA SER A 49 -3.92 -0.49 12.93
C SER A 49 -3.78 1.02 12.80
N SER A 50 -2.59 1.51 12.43
CA SER A 50 -2.32 2.94 12.23
C SER A 50 -3.09 3.48 11.02
N LEU A 51 -3.10 2.75 9.90
CA LEU A 51 -3.89 3.11 8.72
C LEU A 51 -5.38 3.10 9.03
N GLY A 52 -5.87 2.06 9.70
CA GLY A 52 -7.25 1.91 10.14
C GLY A 52 -7.71 3.05 11.05
N PHE A 53 -6.86 3.44 12.01
CA PHE A 53 -7.09 4.61 12.85
C PHE A 53 -7.23 5.88 11.99
N CYS A 54 -6.29 6.12 11.07
CA CYS A 54 -6.36 7.27 10.16
C CYS A 54 -7.64 7.24 9.31
N ILE A 55 -8.02 6.10 8.77
CA ILE A 55 -9.26 5.93 7.98
C ILE A 55 -10.49 6.27 8.82
N VAL A 56 -10.61 5.72 10.02
CA VAL A 56 -11.79 5.95 10.87
C VAL A 56 -11.88 7.39 11.37
N TYR A 57 -10.74 7.97 11.76
CA TYR A 57 -10.69 9.28 12.40
C TYR A 57 -10.70 10.46 11.40
N PHE A 58 -10.07 10.26 10.23
CA PHE A 58 -9.92 11.30 9.21
C PHE A 58 -10.87 11.19 8.01
N LYS A 59 -11.73 10.16 7.91
CA LYS A 59 -12.77 10.08 6.83
C LYS A 59 -13.79 11.24 6.83
N GLU A 60 -13.82 12.07 7.88
CA GLU A 60 -14.78 13.16 8.06
C GLU A 60 -16.24 12.68 7.87
N ASN A 61 -16.99 13.29 6.96
CA ASN A 61 -18.37 12.91 6.65
C ASN A 61 -18.48 11.79 5.60
N LYS A 62 -17.35 11.39 4.98
CA LYS A 62 -17.36 10.27 4.03
C LYS A 62 -17.50 8.96 4.76
N GLN A 63 -18.33 8.08 4.21
CA GLN A 63 -18.37 6.68 4.60
C GLN A 63 -17.39 5.89 3.73
N VAL A 64 -16.87 4.78 4.24
CA VAL A 64 -15.96 3.90 3.48
C VAL A 64 -16.61 3.46 2.16
N LYS A 65 -17.93 3.27 2.15
CA LYS A 65 -18.71 2.95 0.95
C LYS A 65 -18.62 4.01 -0.16
N ASP A 66 -18.31 5.26 0.18
CA ASP A 66 -18.23 6.35 -0.79
C ASP A 66 -16.98 6.21 -1.68
N TRP A 67 -15.87 5.70 -1.12
CA TRP A 67 -14.70 5.31 -1.90
C TRP A 67 -14.91 4.00 -2.67
N LEU A 68 -15.89 3.19 -2.28
CA LEU A 68 -16.22 1.90 -2.87
C LEU A 68 -17.48 1.94 -3.74
N LYS A 69 -17.87 3.11 -4.24
CA LYS A 69 -18.99 3.20 -5.19
C LYS A 69 -18.64 2.54 -6.53
N LYS A 70 -19.65 2.30 -7.37
CA LYS A 70 -19.44 1.82 -8.74
C LYS A 70 -18.57 2.84 -9.49
N PRO A 71 -17.56 2.41 -10.26
CA PRO A 71 -16.71 3.32 -11.03
C PRO A 71 -17.54 4.14 -12.03
N GLU A 72 -17.20 5.42 -12.15
CA GLU A 72 -17.73 6.31 -13.19
C GLU A 72 -16.96 6.11 -14.51
N ASN A 73 -17.65 6.31 -15.64
CA ASN A 73 -17.24 6.02 -17.03
C ASN A 73 -15.77 6.30 -17.36
N SER A 74 -14.88 5.34 -17.11
CA SER A 74 -13.45 5.40 -17.45
C SER A 74 -12.82 4.00 -17.45
N ILE A 75 -12.97 3.27 -18.56
CA ILE A 75 -12.47 1.89 -18.70
C ILE A 75 -10.95 1.82 -18.86
N LEU A 76 -10.35 2.77 -19.58
CA LEU A 76 -8.91 2.78 -19.86
C LEU A 76 -8.04 2.73 -18.60
N PRO A 77 -8.22 3.60 -17.58
CA PRO A 77 -7.39 3.54 -16.38
C PRO A 77 -7.60 2.25 -15.58
N ILE A 78 -8.81 1.67 -15.61
CA ILE A 78 -9.08 0.36 -14.99
C ILE A 78 -8.24 -0.73 -15.68
N ILE A 79 -8.28 -0.77 -17.02
CA ILE A 79 -7.49 -1.74 -17.80
C ILE A 79 -5.99 -1.57 -17.50
N LEU A 80 -5.48 -0.33 -17.53
CA LEU A 80 -4.07 -0.07 -17.23
C LEU A 80 -3.68 -0.51 -15.81
N SER A 81 -4.53 -0.22 -14.82
CA SER A 81 -4.32 -0.65 -13.43
C SER A 81 -4.27 -2.17 -13.32
N LEU A 82 -5.18 -2.89 -13.96
CA LEU A 82 -5.21 -4.35 -13.90
C LEU A 82 -4.04 -4.99 -14.66
N LEU A 83 -3.73 -4.52 -15.87
CA LEU A 83 -2.62 -5.03 -16.66
C LEU A 83 -1.28 -4.87 -15.93
N LEU A 84 -1.03 -3.69 -15.36
CA LEU A 84 0.21 -3.47 -14.59
C LEU A 84 0.20 -4.23 -13.26
N GLY A 85 -0.97 -4.38 -12.62
CA GLY A 85 -1.12 -5.19 -11.41
C GLY A 85 -0.89 -6.68 -11.65
N MET A 86 -1.13 -7.18 -12.87
CA MET A 86 -0.85 -8.56 -13.26
C MET A 86 0.64 -8.84 -13.54
N PHE A 87 1.49 -7.82 -13.65
CA PHE A 87 2.90 -8.00 -13.98
C PHE A 87 3.64 -8.96 -13.00
N PRO A 88 3.46 -8.85 -11.68
CA PRO A 88 4.00 -9.80 -10.70
C PRO A 88 3.50 -11.23 -10.82
N LEU A 89 2.39 -11.52 -11.52
CA LEU A 89 1.89 -12.90 -11.64
C LEU A 89 2.90 -13.81 -12.34
N SER A 90 3.78 -13.25 -13.17
CA SER A 90 4.90 -13.99 -13.75
C SER A 90 5.83 -14.57 -12.67
N ILE A 91 6.08 -13.82 -11.58
CA ILE A 91 6.90 -14.28 -10.44
C ILE A 91 6.22 -15.47 -9.78
N LEU A 92 4.93 -15.37 -9.46
CA LEU A 92 4.15 -16.48 -8.91
C LEU A 92 4.17 -17.72 -9.82
N ILE A 93 3.93 -17.57 -11.12
CA ILE A 93 3.87 -18.70 -12.06
C ILE A 93 5.21 -19.44 -12.14
N ILE A 94 6.33 -18.71 -12.09
CA ILE A 94 7.66 -19.32 -12.16
C ILE A 94 8.04 -19.97 -10.81
N ASN A 95 7.59 -19.39 -9.69
CA ASN A 95 8.07 -19.74 -8.35
C ASN A 95 7.01 -20.39 -7.45
N TYR A 96 5.88 -20.86 -7.99
CA TYR A 96 4.79 -21.46 -7.18
C TYR A 96 5.26 -22.65 -6.33
N LYS A 97 6.35 -23.32 -6.72
CA LYS A 97 6.93 -24.44 -5.96
C LYS A 97 7.55 -24.03 -4.63
N LEU A 98 7.76 -22.73 -4.39
CA LEU A 98 8.23 -22.21 -3.10
C LEU A 98 7.18 -22.32 -1.99
N PHE A 99 5.91 -22.60 -2.32
CA PHE A 99 4.88 -22.91 -1.33
C PHE A 99 5.02 -24.36 -0.85
N ASP A 100 5.93 -24.58 0.09
CA ASP A 100 6.17 -25.87 0.73
C ASP A 100 5.28 -26.11 1.98
N SER A 101 4.56 -25.09 2.43
CA SER A 101 3.80 -25.11 3.67
C SER A 101 2.42 -24.48 3.52
N ILE A 102 1.40 -25.19 4.01
CA ILE A 102 0.02 -24.69 4.08
C ILE A 102 -0.09 -23.41 4.92
N VAL A 103 0.74 -23.29 5.96
CA VAL A 103 0.76 -22.10 6.82
C VAL A 103 1.20 -20.88 6.01
N LEU A 104 2.23 -21.02 5.17
CA LEU A 104 2.70 -19.92 4.31
C LEU A 104 1.66 -19.53 3.26
N ILE A 105 0.95 -20.50 2.67
CA ILE A 105 -0.15 -20.24 1.73
C ILE A 105 -1.25 -19.42 2.42
N VAL A 106 -1.67 -19.84 3.62
CA VAL A 106 -2.73 -19.15 4.37
C VAL A 106 -2.30 -17.73 4.74
N LEU A 107 -1.09 -17.55 5.27
CA LEU A 107 -0.58 -16.23 5.64
C LEU A 107 -0.44 -15.31 4.42
N TRP A 108 0.04 -15.84 3.29
CA TRP A 108 0.14 -15.10 2.02
C TRP A 108 -1.22 -14.63 1.52
N ILE A 109 -2.23 -15.52 1.48
CA ILE A 109 -3.59 -15.16 1.06
C ILE A 109 -4.21 -14.14 2.01
N LEU A 110 -4.05 -14.33 3.33
CA LEU A 110 -4.59 -13.39 4.33
C LEU A 110 -3.96 -12.01 4.19
N PHE A 111 -2.64 -11.93 4.02
CA PHE A 111 -1.95 -10.67 3.78
C PHE A 111 -2.49 -9.99 2.52
N ALA A 112 -2.53 -10.71 1.39
CA ALA A 112 -3.00 -10.17 0.11
C ALA A 112 -4.46 -9.73 0.17
N LEU A 113 -5.32 -10.39 0.96
CA LEU A 113 -6.72 -10.00 1.12
C LEU A 113 -6.91 -8.78 2.00
N ILE A 114 -6.03 -8.53 2.98
CA ILE A 114 -6.20 -7.47 3.98
C ILE A 114 -5.46 -6.20 3.55
N ASN A 115 -4.20 -6.34 3.14
CA ASN A 115 -3.29 -5.23 2.89
C ASN A 115 -3.83 -4.19 1.90
N PRO A 116 -4.37 -4.58 0.73
CA PRO A 116 -4.91 -3.65 -0.26
C PRO A 116 -6.01 -2.74 0.30
N TRP A 117 -6.83 -3.23 1.22
CA TRP A 117 -7.91 -2.42 1.78
C TRP A 117 -7.35 -1.30 2.64
N PHE A 118 -6.47 -1.62 3.58
CA PHE A 118 -5.90 -0.61 4.46
C PHE A 118 -5.04 0.37 3.69
N GLU A 119 -4.17 -0.11 2.81
CA GLU A 119 -3.28 0.75 2.05
C GLU A 119 -4.06 1.66 1.10
N GLU A 120 -4.99 1.15 0.29
CA GLU A 120 -5.65 2.00 -0.71
C GLU A 120 -6.67 2.95 -0.09
N LEU A 121 -7.41 2.52 0.94
CA LEU A 121 -8.31 3.42 1.67
C LEU A 121 -7.54 4.56 2.33
N TYR A 122 -6.33 4.30 2.83
CA TYR A 122 -5.51 5.34 3.41
C TYR A 122 -4.80 6.20 2.36
N TRP A 123 -3.95 5.62 1.51
CA TRP A 123 -3.08 6.36 0.60
C TRP A 123 -3.86 7.12 -0.47
N ARG A 124 -4.89 6.48 -1.07
CA ARG A 124 -5.67 7.06 -2.18
C ARG A 124 -7.00 7.61 -1.70
N GLY A 125 -7.59 7.02 -0.66
CA GLY A 125 -8.80 7.56 -0.02
C GLY A 125 -8.46 8.77 0.84
N VAL A 126 -7.88 8.57 2.03
CA VAL A 126 -7.68 9.63 3.03
C VAL A 126 -6.63 10.66 2.60
N LEU A 127 -5.40 10.21 2.33
CA LEU A 127 -4.26 11.10 2.17
C LEU A 127 -4.34 11.88 0.86
N LEU A 128 -4.65 11.21 -0.25
CA LEU A 128 -4.76 11.86 -1.55
C LEU A 128 -5.95 12.82 -1.62
N ASP A 129 -7.11 12.49 -1.02
CA ASP A 129 -8.25 13.43 -0.93
C ASP A 129 -7.89 14.68 -0.13
N ALA A 130 -7.09 14.56 0.95
CA ALA A 130 -6.63 15.72 1.72
C ALA A 130 -5.55 16.52 0.98
N ALA A 131 -4.64 15.85 0.26
CA ALA A 131 -3.54 16.49 -0.45
C ALA A 131 -4.02 17.41 -1.59
N ILE A 132 -5.07 17.04 -2.32
CA ILE A 132 -5.61 17.84 -3.44
C ILE A 132 -6.23 19.17 -3.00
N GLU A 133 -6.52 19.35 -1.72
CA GLU A 133 -7.02 20.62 -1.20
C GLU A 133 -5.88 21.62 -0.95
N TRP A 134 -4.63 21.16 -0.89
CA TRP A 134 -3.45 21.98 -0.62
C TRP A 134 -2.54 22.11 -1.85
N PHE A 135 -2.46 21.05 -2.65
CA PHE A 135 -1.56 20.99 -3.79
C PHE A 135 -2.33 20.80 -5.10
N PRO A 136 -1.78 21.26 -6.24
CA PRO A 136 -2.23 20.82 -7.54
C PRO A 136 -2.29 19.29 -7.62
N LYS A 137 -3.22 18.78 -8.43
CA LYS A 137 -3.49 17.34 -8.53
C LYS A 137 -2.24 16.49 -8.80
N TRP A 138 -1.37 16.93 -9.70
CA TRP A 138 -0.13 16.22 -10.03
C TRP A 138 0.84 16.16 -8.84
N MET A 139 0.98 17.26 -8.08
CA MET A 139 1.80 17.29 -6.87
C MET A 139 1.23 16.37 -5.79
N SER A 140 -0.10 16.31 -5.65
CA SER A 140 -0.76 15.41 -4.69
C SER A 140 -0.51 13.93 -5.02
N ILE A 141 -0.55 13.57 -6.31
CA ILE A 141 -0.21 12.22 -6.79
C ILE A 141 1.24 11.90 -6.46
N LEU A 142 2.18 12.78 -6.81
CA LEU A 142 3.60 12.57 -6.54
C LEU A 142 3.87 12.47 -5.04
N TYR A 143 3.30 13.38 -4.25
CA TYR A 143 3.45 13.41 -2.80
C TYR A 143 3.03 12.09 -2.13
N THR A 144 1.81 11.63 -2.44
CA THR A 144 1.32 10.37 -1.87
C THR A 144 2.09 9.16 -2.39
N THR A 145 2.49 9.16 -3.67
CA THR A 145 3.26 8.08 -4.28
C THR A 145 4.68 7.99 -3.71
N ILE A 146 5.36 9.11 -3.52
CA ILE A 146 6.73 9.13 -2.95
C ILE A 146 6.71 8.58 -1.52
N LEU A 147 5.76 9.02 -0.68
CA LEU A 147 5.66 8.53 0.69
C LEU A 147 5.25 7.04 0.74
N PHE A 148 4.37 6.61 -0.17
CA PHE A 148 4.04 5.21 -0.35
C PHE A 148 5.27 4.36 -0.70
N VAL A 149 6.05 4.78 -1.71
CA VAL A 149 7.28 4.11 -2.12
C VAL A 149 8.30 4.09 -0.99
N LEU A 150 8.52 5.22 -0.31
CA LEU A 150 9.46 5.32 0.82
C LEU A 150 9.06 4.44 2.01
N SER A 151 7.76 4.21 2.24
CA SER A 151 7.32 3.32 3.32
C SER A 151 7.84 1.89 3.14
N HIS A 152 8.09 1.45 1.90
CA HIS A 152 8.54 0.08 1.64
C HIS A 152 9.95 -0.21 2.14
N PRO A 153 11.01 0.50 1.73
CA PRO A 153 12.34 0.27 2.28
C PRO A 153 12.43 0.61 3.77
N LEU A 154 11.70 1.63 4.22
CA LEU A 154 11.72 2.08 5.61
C LEU A 154 10.91 1.20 6.55
N MET A 155 10.19 0.19 6.05
CA MET A 155 9.44 -0.72 6.93
C MET A 155 9.72 -2.17 6.55
N TRP A 156 9.29 -2.59 5.36
CA TRP A 156 9.46 -3.95 4.87
C TRP A 156 10.94 -4.25 4.53
N GLY A 157 11.66 -3.27 3.96
CA GLY A 157 13.08 -3.37 3.62
C GLY A 157 14.03 -3.54 4.81
N VAL A 158 13.54 -3.37 6.04
CA VAL A 158 14.32 -3.61 7.26
C VAL A 158 14.67 -5.09 7.43
N PHE A 159 13.82 -6.01 6.94
CA PHE A 159 14.02 -7.46 7.04
C PHE A 159 13.87 -8.21 5.72
N SER A 160 13.35 -7.57 4.66
CA SER A 160 13.14 -8.18 3.34
C SER A 160 14.12 -7.62 2.32
N ILE A 161 14.98 -8.47 1.76
CA ILE A 161 16.00 -8.05 0.80
C ILE A 161 15.33 -7.55 -0.49
N ALA A 162 14.31 -8.26 -0.99
CA ALA A 162 13.57 -7.84 -2.17
C ALA A 162 12.90 -6.47 -1.99
N SER A 163 12.48 -6.14 -0.76
CA SER A 163 11.89 -4.83 -0.42
C SER A 163 12.92 -3.70 -0.42
N THR A 164 14.21 -4.00 -0.60
CA THR A 164 15.28 -3.01 -0.77
C THR A 164 15.65 -2.75 -2.25
N SER A 165 15.07 -3.49 -3.18
CA SER A 165 15.42 -3.41 -4.61
C SER A 165 14.90 -2.14 -5.29
N TYR A 166 15.75 -1.49 -6.09
CA TYR A 166 15.34 -0.33 -6.89
C TYR A 166 14.30 -0.69 -7.96
N HIS A 167 14.27 -1.94 -8.44
CA HIS A 167 13.25 -2.43 -9.37
C HIS A 167 11.86 -2.39 -8.72
N LEU A 168 11.76 -2.75 -7.45
CA LEU A 168 10.51 -2.63 -6.68
C LEU A 168 10.10 -1.16 -6.59
N TYR A 169 11.01 -0.24 -6.29
CA TYR A 169 10.66 1.18 -6.14
C TYR A 169 10.15 1.79 -7.45
N ILE A 170 10.78 1.46 -8.58
CA ILE A 170 10.32 1.89 -9.91
C ILE A 170 8.91 1.34 -10.16
N TYR A 171 8.68 0.05 -9.89
CA TYR A 171 7.37 -0.56 -10.05
C TYR A 171 6.30 0.11 -9.16
N LEU A 172 6.58 0.29 -7.87
CA LEU A 172 5.68 0.94 -6.92
C LEU A 172 5.41 2.41 -7.28
N MET A 173 6.38 3.12 -7.83
CA MET A 173 6.20 4.49 -8.33
C MET A 173 5.19 4.51 -9.49
N VAL A 174 5.36 3.62 -10.47
CA VAL A 174 4.43 3.48 -11.61
C VAL A 174 3.03 3.10 -11.12
N MET A 175 2.93 2.07 -10.28
CA MET A 175 1.66 1.62 -9.72
C MET A 175 0.97 2.71 -8.91
N GLY A 176 1.71 3.44 -8.08
CA GLY A 176 1.12 4.49 -7.25
C GLY A 176 0.56 5.67 -8.03
N ILE A 177 1.21 6.04 -9.15
CA ILE A 177 0.69 7.02 -10.09
C ILE A 177 -0.57 6.48 -10.77
N VAL A 178 -0.52 5.27 -11.32
CA VAL A 178 -1.65 4.67 -12.07
C VAL A 178 -2.86 4.46 -11.18
N TRP A 179 -2.67 3.99 -9.95
CA TRP A 179 -3.73 3.83 -8.95
C TRP A 179 -4.38 5.15 -8.57
N SER A 180 -3.58 6.21 -8.37
CA SER A 180 -4.11 7.55 -8.09
C SER A 180 -4.90 8.11 -9.28
N LEU A 181 -4.42 7.92 -10.50
CA LEU A 181 -5.13 8.31 -11.72
C LEU A 181 -6.43 7.52 -11.89
N THR A 182 -6.40 6.22 -11.61
CA THR A 182 -7.57 5.34 -11.68
C THR A 182 -8.62 5.76 -10.67
N TYR A 183 -8.23 6.00 -9.42
CA TYR A 183 -9.11 6.54 -8.41
C TYR A 183 -9.73 7.87 -8.85
N PHE A 184 -8.94 8.81 -9.35
CA PHE A 184 -9.48 10.11 -9.76
C PHE A 184 -10.41 10.06 -10.96
N LYS A 185 -10.16 9.18 -11.93
CA LYS A 185 -10.97 9.06 -13.14
C LYS A 185 -12.27 8.30 -12.89
N THR A 186 -12.21 7.28 -12.04
CA THR A 186 -13.38 6.42 -11.74
C THR A 186 -14.14 6.86 -10.50
N LYS A 187 -13.53 7.71 -9.66
CA LYS A 187 -13.97 8.08 -8.30
C LYS A 187 -14.25 6.84 -7.42
N SER A 188 -13.53 5.75 -7.65
CA SER A 188 -13.71 4.47 -6.97
C SER A 188 -12.37 3.78 -6.74
N LEU A 189 -12.21 3.18 -5.55
CA LEU A 189 -11.03 2.39 -5.19
C LEU A 189 -11.18 0.90 -5.55
N ARG A 190 -12.35 0.43 -6.00
CA ARG A 190 -12.60 -1.01 -6.20
C ARG A 190 -11.54 -1.68 -7.08
N TRP A 191 -11.26 -1.07 -8.23
CA TRP A 191 -10.28 -1.61 -9.18
C TRP A 191 -8.85 -1.39 -8.76
N VAL A 192 -8.59 -0.35 -7.95
CA VAL A 192 -7.29 -0.09 -7.35
C VAL A 192 -6.98 -1.17 -6.30
N ILE A 193 -7.93 -1.46 -5.40
CA ILE A 193 -7.84 -2.53 -4.40
C ILE A 193 -7.67 -3.89 -5.08
N LEU A 194 -8.45 -4.19 -6.13
CA LEU A 194 -8.28 -5.45 -6.87
C LEU A 194 -6.91 -5.55 -7.54
N SER A 195 -6.45 -4.47 -8.17
CA SER A 195 -5.14 -4.41 -8.79
C SER A 195 -4.03 -4.65 -7.76
N HIS A 196 -4.10 -3.99 -6.59
CA HIS A 196 -3.16 -4.20 -5.49
C HIS A 196 -3.22 -5.63 -4.93
N PHE A 197 -4.41 -6.21 -4.74
CA PHE A 197 -4.56 -7.61 -4.38
C PHE A 197 -3.80 -8.54 -5.36
N ILE A 198 -3.92 -8.31 -6.67
CA ILE A 198 -3.21 -9.09 -7.69
C ILE A 198 -1.69 -8.90 -7.56
N VAL A 199 -1.22 -7.69 -7.24
CA VAL A 199 0.20 -7.41 -6.97
C VAL A 199 0.71 -8.22 -5.78
N ASP A 200 -0.03 -8.23 -4.66
CA ASP A 200 0.37 -8.98 -3.45
C ASP A 200 0.38 -10.49 -3.67
N VAL A 201 -0.60 -10.99 -4.43
CA VAL A 201 -0.63 -12.38 -4.88
C VAL A 201 0.60 -12.67 -5.76
N GLY A 202 0.82 -11.90 -6.82
CA GLY A 202 1.89 -12.18 -7.78
C GLY A 202 3.30 -12.05 -7.20
N ASN A 203 3.55 -11.06 -6.33
CA ASN A 203 4.85 -10.82 -5.71
C ASN A 203 5.19 -11.79 -4.56
N LEU A 204 4.32 -12.77 -4.27
CA LEU A 204 4.55 -13.76 -3.21
C LEU A 204 4.82 -13.08 -1.85
N THR A 205 4.09 -12.02 -1.52
CA THR A 205 4.50 -11.02 -0.52
C THR A 205 5.04 -11.60 0.81
N VAL A 206 4.38 -12.62 1.39
CA VAL A 206 4.87 -13.26 2.63
C VAL A 206 6.16 -14.06 2.44
N LEU A 207 6.31 -14.77 1.31
CA LEU A 207 7.56 -15.50 1.01
C LEU A 207 8.70 -14.51 0.75
N THR A 208 8.38 -13.37 0.13
CA THR A 208 9.31 -12.26 -0.08
C THR A 208 9.76 -11.66 1.27
N PHE A 209 8.83 -11.43 2.21
CA PHE A 209 9.17 -10.96 3.55
C PHE A 209 10.04 -11.91 4.35
N LEU A 210 9.84 -13.21 4.16
CA LEU A 210 10.63 -14.26 4.79
C LEU A 210 11.96 -14.53 4.05
N ASN A 211 12.26 -13.79 2.99
CA ASN A 211 13.42 -14.00 2.09
C ASN A 211 13.50 -15.42 1.51
N ILE A 212 12.37 -16.12 1.41
CA ILE A 212 12.25 -17.42 0.73
C ILE A 212 12.31 -17.19 -0.78
N TYR A 213 11.61 -16.14 -1.26
CA TYR A 213 11.80 -15.63 -2.60
C TYR A 213 12.70 -14.40 -2.56
N VAL A 214 13.75 -14.44 -3.38
CA VAL A 214 14.68 -13.32 -3.57
C VAL A 214 14.87 -13.10 -5.07
N PRO A 215 14.62 -11.89 -5.60
CA PRO A 215 14.81 -11.61 -7.02
C PRO A 215 16.26 -11.85 -7.47
N PRO A 216 16.49 -12.48 -8.64
CA PRO A 216 17.82 -12.93 -9.07
C PRO A 216 18.78 -11.80 -9.51
N ILE A 217 18.33 -10.56 -9.60
CA ILE A 217 19.13 -9.41 -10.08
C ILE A 217 19.10 -8.31 -9.02
N MET A 218 19.69 -8.60 -7.86
CA MET A 218 20.05 -7.57 -6.88
C MET A 218 21.54 -7.29 -6.92
#